data_AF-A0AAV9D9A9-F1
#
_entry.id   AF-A0AAV9D9A9-F1
#
_cell.length_a   1.000
_cell.length_b   1.000
_cell.length_c   1.000
_cell.angle_alpha   90.00
_cell.angle_beta   90.00
_cell.angle_gamma   90.00
#
_symmetry.space_group_name_H-M   'P 1'
#
loop_
_entity.id
_entity.type
_entity.pdbx_description
1 polymer ?
#
loop_
_entity_poly.entity_id
_entity_poly.type
_entity_poly.pdbx_seq_one_letter_code
_entity_poly.pdbx_strand_id
1 'polypeptide(L)'
;MMQNKFKVYLAPFLHGLRYTSFGRHFTKKEKLQEIVEKLHWYVCNGDMIVDFCCGANDFSCFMNQKLDETGKKCLFKNFDIIQSKNDFGFVKKDWMTVQRSDLSKCSELIIGLNPPFGVKAALANKFIDKALQFKPKLLILIVPEETERLDKKKRPEYDLIWEDRESLSGKSFYLPGSFDAKDKQMEQWNVNPPVLYLWSHKAWSQRHRTIAEQQGHISRDQKEPYPAYEDQAQEAHKHQISQPDHNMRDRSGSSKQKKRESGR
;
A
#
# COMPACT_ATOMS: atom_id res chain seq x y z
N MET A 1 -0.21 33.62 -24.41
CA MET A 1 0.32 32.70 -23.36
C MET A 1 0.53 33.34 -21.98
N MET A 2 0.69 34.67 -21.82
CA MET A 2 0.78 35.31 -20.49
C MET A 2 -0.56 35.50 -19.74
N GLN A 3 -1.67 35.70 -20.46
CA GLN A 3 -2.96 36.04 -19.84
C GLN A 3 -3.55 34.91 -18.96
N ASN A 4 -3.32 33.63 -19.31
CA ASN A 4 -3.83 32.51 -18.51
C ASN A 4 -3.09 32.30 -17.20
N LYS A 5 -1.78 32.60 -17.14
CA LYS A 5 -1.01 32.50 -15.89
C LYS A 5 -1.50 33.53 -14.88
N PHE A 6 -1.80 34.74 -15.34
CA PHE A 6 -2.26 35.84 -14.46
C PHE A 6 -3.62 35.53 -13.81
N LYS A 7 -4.54 34.86 -14.52
CA LYS A 7 -5.82 34.41 -13.93
C LYS A 7 -5.63 33.41 -12.79
N VAL A 8 -4.70 32.46 -12.93
CA VAL A 8 -4.37 31.49 -11.87
C VAL A 8 -3.80 32.19 -10.63
N TYR A 9 -2.99 33.23 -10.80
CA TYR A 9 -2.41 34.01 -9.69
C TYR A 9 -3.41 34.95 -9.01
N LEU A 10 -4.38 35.51 -9.75
CA LEU A 10 -5.35 36.48 -9.21
C LEU A 10 -6.62 35.83 -8.65
N ALA A 11 -6.92 34.59 -9.02
CA ALA A 11 -8.16 33.91 -8.61
C ALA A 11 -8.37 33.76 -7.09
N PRO A 12 -7.35 33.67 -6.20
CA PRO A 12 -7.53 33.75 -4.75
C PRO A 12 -8.14 35.08 -4.28
N PHE A 13 -7.82 36.18 -4.96
CA PHE A 13 -8.34 37.52 -4.66
C PHE A 13 -9.75 37.74 -5.22
N LEU A 14 -10.12 37.01 -6.28
CA LEU A 14 -11.41 37.15 -6.96
C LEU A 14 -12.51 36.24 -6.40
N HIS A 15 -12.17 35.09 -5.81
CA HIS A 15 -13.16 34.05 -5.43
C HIS A 15 -13.18 33.69 -3.93
N GLY A 16 -12.36 34.34 -3.10
CA GLY A 16 -12.37 34.18 -1.64
C GLY A 16 -11.77 32.85 -1.13
N LEU A 17 -11.63 32.75 0.20
CA LEU A 17 -10.90 31.70 0.95
C LEU A 17 -11.56 30.29 0.94
N ARG A 18 -12.49 30.01 0.03
CA ARG A 18 -13.12 28.68 -0.06
C ARG A 18 -12.39 27.80 -1.07
N TYR A 19 -11.68 26.79 -0.57
CA TYR A 19 -11.04 25.70 -1.32
C TYR A 19 -10.18 26.17 -2.51
N THR A 20 -9.01 26.75 -2.22
CA THR A 20 -8.05 27.12 -3.25
C THR A 20 -7.29 25.88 -3.76
N SER A 21 -7.89 25.23 -4.74
CA SER A 21 -7.32 24.14 -5.56
C SER A 21 -6.12 24.55 -6.43
N PHE A 22 -5.60 25.78 -6.29
CA PHE A 22 -4.56 26.32 -7.16
C PHE A 22 -3.28 25.48 -7.09
N GLY A 23 -2.93 24.86 -8.21
CA GLY A 23 -1.76 23.99 -8.37
C GLY A 23 -1.93 22.56 -7.87
N ARG A 24 -3.12 22.17 -7.35
CA ARG A 24 -3.39 20.80 -6.90
C ARG A 24 -4.02 19.97 -8.02
N HIS A 25 -3.37 18.86 -8.36
CA HIS A 25 -3.91 17.89 -9.31
C HIS A 25 -4.68 16.83 -8.54
N PHE A 26 -5.86 16.49 -9.03
CA PHE A 26 -6.73 15.46 -8.44
C PHE A 26 -6.88 14.31 -9.41
N THR A 27 -6.83 13.09 -8.89
CA THR A 27 -7.13 11.89 -9.67
C THR A 27 -8.62 11.88 -10.01
N LYS A 28 -8.97 11.58 -11.27
CA LYS A 28 -10.38 11.46 -11.68
C LYS A 28 -11.08 10.31 -10.96
N LYS A 29 -12.39 10.44 -10.75
CA LYS A 29 -13.20 9.48 -9.98
C LYS A 29 -13.19 8.09 -10.59
N GLU A 30 -13.25 8.00 -11.91
CA GLU A 30 -13.26 6.74 -12.65
C GLU A 30 -11.94 5.97 -12.41
N LYS A 31 -10.83 6.69 -12.37
CA LYS A 31 -9.51 6.11 -12.05
C LYS A 31 -9.39 5.66 -10.60
N LEU A 32 -10.00 6.38 -9.66
CA LEU A 32 -10.06 5.94 -8.27
C LEU A 32 -10.89 4.66 -8.12
N GLN A 33 -11.99 4.51 -8.86
CA GLN A 33 -12.79 3.28 -8.86
C GLN A 33 -12.01 2.09 -9.42
N GLU A 34 -11.27 2.26 -10.52
CA GLU A 34 -10.38 1.22 -11.07
C GLU A 34 -9.33 0.76 -10.03
N ILE A 35 -8.73 1.71 -9.28
CA ILE A 35 -7.76 1.42 -8.23
C ILE A 35 -8.41 0.65 -7.07
N VAL A 36 -9.61 1.07 -6.65
CA VAL A 36 -10.37 0.41 -5.58
C VAL A 36 -10.73 -1.03 -5.97
N GLU A 37 -11.12 -1.27 -7.23
CA GLU A 37 -11.42 -2.60 -7.76
C GLU A 37 -10.21 -3.55 -7.69
N LYS A 38 -9.00 -3.05 -7.91
CA LYS A 38 -7.79 -3.84 -7.71
C LYS A 38 -7.44 -4.01 -6.23
N LEU A 39 -7.51 -2.93 -5.45
CA LEU A 39 -6.95 -2.87 -4.10
C LEU A 39 -7.76 -3.68 -3.07
N HIS A 40 -9.08 -3.79 -3.22
CA HIS A 40 -9.93 -4.44 -2.20
C HIS A 40 -9.63 -5.93 -1.94
N TRP A 41 -8.93 -6.60 -2.86
CA TRP A 41 -8.48 -7.99 -2.71
C TRP A 41 -7.37 -8.15 -1.67
N TYR A 42 -6.58 -7.10 -1.46
CA TYR A 42 -5.43 -7.11 -0.54
C TYR A 42 -5.82 -6.68 0.89
N VAL A 43 -7.02 -6.14 1.06
CA VAL A 43 -7.52 -5.63 2.34
C VAL A 43 -8.18 -6.74 3.15
N CYS A 44 -7.88 -6.75 4.45
CA CYS A 44 -8.42 -7.66 5.45
C CYS A 44 -9.32 -6.92 6.44
N ASN A 45 -10.22 -7.66 7.09
CA ASN A 45 -10.99 -7.12 8.21
C ASN A 45 -10.07 -6.55 9.30
N GLY A 46 -10.43 -5.37 9.80
CA GLY A 46 -9.68 -4.65 10.82
C GLY A 46 -8.52 -3.81 10.28
N ASP A 47 -8.19 -3.87 9.00
CA ASP A 47 -7.20 -2.97 8.42
C ASP A 47 -7.63 -1.50 8.55
N MET A 48 -6.66 -0.62 8.74
CA MET A 48 -6.81 0.82 8.63
C MET A 48 -6.27 1.29 7.28
N ILE A 49 -7.14 1.89 6.47
CA ILE A 49 -6.78 2.55 5.22
C ILE A 49 -6.52 4.02 5.52
N VAL A 50 -5.35 4.49 5.10
CA VAL A 50 -4.92 5.87 5.29
C VAL A 50 -4.69 6.53 3.95
N ASP A 51 -5.41 7.63 3.70
CA ASP A 51 -5.03 8.59 2.68
C ASP A 51 -4.20 9.71 3.29
N PHE A 52 -2.90 9.76 3.00
CA PHE A 52 -1.98 10.76 3.55
C PHE A 52 -2.08 12.17 2.93
N CYS A 53 -2.85 12.33 1.84
CA CYS A 53 -3.09 13.63 1.20
C CYS A 53 -4.42 13.62 0.44
N CYS A 54 -5.53 13.55 1.17
CA CYS A 54 -6.81 13.09 0.60
C CYS A 54 -7.48 14.08 -0.36
N GLY A 55 -7.17 15.37 -0.29
CA GLY A 55 -7.77 16.37 -1.19
C GLY A 55 -9.31 16.38 -1.13
N ALA A 56 -9.96 15.94 -2.21
CA ALA A 56 -11.42 15.82 -2.28
C ALA A 56 -11.98 14.60 -1.50
N ASN A 57 -11.10 13.69 -1.08
CA ASN A 57 -11.40 12.50 -0.27
C ASN A 57 -12.31 11.46 -0.94
N ASP A 58 -12.42 11.48 -2.27
CA ASP A 58 -13.26 10.53 -3.02
C ASP A 58 -12.75 9.07 -2.90
N PHE A 59 -11.43 8.85 -2.84
CA PHE A 59 -10.82 7.51 -2.78
C PHE A 59 -11.33 6.69 -1.59
N SER A 60 -11.24 7.24 -0.38
CA SER A 60 -11.63 6.53 0.83
C SER A 60 -13.13 6.24 0.90
N CYS A 61 -13.96 7.08 0.28
CA CYS A 61 -15.40 6.80 0.15
C CYS A 61 -15.67 5.63 -0.79
N PHE A 62 -15.05 5.60 -1.97
CA PHE A 62 -15.17 4.47 -2.89
C PHE A 62 -14.61 3.19 -2.27
N MET A 63 -13.48 3.29 -1.58
CA MET A 63 -12.88 2.15 -0.88
C MET A 63 -13.82 1.62 0.20
N ASN A 64 -14.40 2.48 1.03
CA ASN A 64 -15.37 2.06 2.05
C ASN A 64 -16.57 1.35 1.43
N GLN A 65 -17.17 1.93 0.38
CA GLN A 65 -18.29 1.33 -0.32
C GLN A 65 -17.94 -0.09 -0.83
N LYS A 66 -16.80 -0.25 -1.50
CA LYS A 66 -16.37 -1.56 -2.02
C LYS A 66 -16.09 -2.57 -0.91
N LEU A 67 -15.55 -2.11 0.21
CA LEU A 67 -15.29 -2.97 1.37
C LEU A 67 -16.61 -3.43 2.00
N ASP A 68 -17.58 -2.54 2.17
CA ASP A 68 -18.92 -2.90 2.66
C ASP A 68 -19.60 -3.92 1.73
N GLU A 69 -19.55 -3.71 0.41
CA GLU A 69 -20.07 -4.64 -0.60
C GLU A 69 -19.42 -6.03 -0.53
N THR A 70 -18.13 -6.08 -0.16
CA THR A 70 -17.39 -7.35 -0.01
C THR A 70 -17.36 -7.87 1.42
N GLY A 71 -18.21 -7.32 2.30
CA GLY A 71 -18.36 -7.76 3.69
C GLY A 71 -17.15 -7.48 4.58
N LYS A 72 -16.29 -6.53 4.19
CA LYS A 72 -15.06 -6.18 4.92
C LYS A 72 -15.26 -4.94 5.78
N LYS A 73 -14.98 -5.04 7.08
CA LYS A 73 -15.03 -3.93 8.03
C LYS A 73 -13.64 -3.39 8.31
N CYS A 74 -13.41 -2.12 7.98
CA CYS A 74 -12.11 -1.46 8.09
C CYS A 74 -12.22 -0.08 8.75
N LEU A 75 -11.07 0.47 9.13
CA LEU A 75 -10.94 1.82 9.68
C LEU A 75 -10.38 2.77 8.62
N PHE A 76 -10.70 4.06 8.73
CA PHE A 76 -10.24 5.08 7.79
C PHE A 76 -9.66 6.30 8.50
N LYS A 77 -8.54 6.81 8.00
CA LYS A 77 -7.99 8.12 8.37
C LYS A 77 -7.44 8.85 7.14
N ASN A 78 -7.99 10.02 6.85
CA ASN A 78 -7.73 10.75 5.62
C ASN A 78 -7.21 12.14 5.98
N PHE A 79 -5.93 12.38 5.73
CA PHE A 79 -5.22 13.57 6.16
C PHE A 79 -5.14 14.61 5.05
N ASP A 80 -5.42 15.86 5.40
CA ASP A 80 -5.08 17.03 4.59
C ASP A 80 -4.99 18.26 5.48
N ILE A 81 -4.27 19.28 5.02
CA ILE A 81 -4.20 20.58 5.69
C ILE A 81 -5.41 21.46 5.35
N ILE A 82 -6.04 21.22 4.19
CA ILE A 82 -7.24 21.89 3.73
C ILE A 82 -8.44 20.99 4.02
N GLN A 83 -9.51 21.55 4.58
CA GLN A 83 -10.72 20.77 4.85
C GLN A 83 -11.31 20.23 3.55
N SER A 84 -11.48 18.90 3.50
CA SER A 84 -12.17 18.22 2.41
C SER A 84 -13.66 18.56 2.41
N LYS A 85 -14.31 18.51 1.24
CA LYS A 85 -15.78 18.58 1.14
C LYS A 85 -16.45 17.37 1.79
N ASN A 86 -15.79 16.22 1.73
CA ASN A 86 -16.25 14.99 2.35
C ASN A 86 -15.39 14.71 3.59
N ASP A 87 -16.02 14.70 4.75
CA ASP A 87 -15.39 14.53 6.05
C ASP A 87 -15.29 13.07 6.52
N PHE A 88 -15.66 12.10 5.69
CA PHE A 88 -15.50 10.68 5.97
C PHE A 88 -14.06 10.35 6.36
N GLY A 89 -13.85 9.92 7.61
CA GLY A 89 -12.53 9.61 8.16
C GLY A 89 -11.54 10.79 8.13
N PHE A 90 -11.99 12.02 7.90
CA PHE A 90 -11.13 13.17 7.67
C PHE A 90 -10.44 13.65 8.95
N VAL A 91 -9.16 13.99 8.84
CA VAL A 91 -8.36 14.56 9.91
C VAL A 91 -7.62 15.78 9.36
N LYS A 92 -7.99 16.97 9.80
CA LYS A 92 -7.32 18.22 9.43
C LYS A 92 -5.95 18.31 10.12
N LYS A 93 -4.93 17.72 9.50
CA LYS A 93 -3.58 17.62 10.06
C LYS A 93 -2.55 17.47 8.95
N ASP A 94 -1.40 18.12 9.11
CA ASP A 94 -0.27 17.94 8.21
C ASP A 94 0.31 16.53 8.38
N TRP A 95 0.43 15.79 7.27
CA TRP A 95 1.00 14.45 7.22
C TRP A 95 2.36 14.34 7.92
N MET A 96 3.19 15.37 7.81
CA MET A 96 4.53 15.37 8.43
C MET A 96 4.46 15.34 9.96
N THR A 97 3.35 15.81 10.54
CA THR A 97 3.09 15.87 11.99
C THR A 97 2.35 14.65 12.54
N VAL A 98 1.92 13.72 11.66
CA VAL A 98 1.27 12.47 12.07
C VAL A 98 2.24 11.63 12.89
N GLN A 99 1.75 11.09 14.01
CA GLN A 99 2.48 10.31 14.99
C GLN A 99 1.99 8.87 14.99
N ARG A 100 2.78 7.99 15.62
CA ARG A 100 2.44 6.57 15.67
C ARG A 100 1.11 6.30 16.37
N SER A 101 0.81 7.06 17.43
CA SER A 101 -0.45 6.97 18.18
C SER A 101 -1.67 7.37 17.36
N ASP A 102 -1.49 8.05 16.22
CA ASP A 102 -2.59 8.38 15.32
C ASP A 102 -3.04 7.17 14.49
N LEU A 103 -2.24 6.10 14.37
CA LEU A 103 -2.48 5.04 13.38
C LEU A 103 -2.55 3.64 14.02
N SER A 104 -3.23 2.70 13.36
CA SER A 104 -3.21 1.27 13.75
C SER A 104 -1.82 0.66 13.66
N LYS A 105 -1.64 -0.53 14.28
CA LYS A 105 -0.38 -1.26 14.22
C LYS A 105 0.04 -1.60 12.77
N CYS A 106 1.33 -1.84 12.56
CA CYS A 106 1.95 -1.92 11.23
C CYS A 106 1.32 -3.01 10.35
N SER A 107 1.00 -4.17 10.95
CA SER A 107 0.38 -5.32 10.29
C SER A 107 -1.04 -5.06 9.76
N GLU A 108 -1.70 -4.00 10.21
CA GLU A 108 -3.08 -3.65 9.84
C GLU A 108 -3.13 -2.35 9.03
N LEU A 109 -1.97 -1.76 8.68
CA LEU A 109 -1.92 -0.42 8.12
C LEU A 109 -1.68 -0.45 6.61
N ILE A 110 -2.52 0.26 5.87
CA ILE A 110 -2.41 0.47 4.42
C ILE A 110 -2.36 1.97 4.18
N ILE A 111 -1.32 2.47 3.49
CA ILE A 111 -1.14 3.92 3.27
C ILE A 111 -1.06 4.21 1.76
N GLY A 112 -1.74 5.27 1.32
CA GLY A 112 -1.70 5.80 -0.04
C GLY A 112 -2.33 7.20 -0.07
N LEU A 113 -2.72 7.77 -1.21
CA LEU A 113 -2.61 7.23 -2.57
C LEU A 113 -1.80 8.14 -3.51
N ASN A 114 -2.06 9.45 -3.53
CA ASN A 114 -1.47 10.39 -4.49
C ASN A 114 -0.80 11.56 -3.76
N PRO A 115 0.48 11.45 -3.35
CA PRO A 115 1.15 12.52 -2.65
C PRO A 115 1.41 13.71 -3.57
N PRO A 116 1.59 14.92 -3.03
CA PRO A 116 2.02 16.05 -3.85
C PRO A 116 3.46 15.82 -4.36
N PHE A 117 3.67 15.96 -5.67
CA PHE A 117 4.93 15.54 -6.30
C PHE A 117 6.12 16.46 -5.95
N GLY A 118 5.94 17.77 -6.06
CA GLY A 118 7.04 18.74 -5.94
C GLY A 118 8.02 18.68 -7.11
N VAL A 119 9.05 19.54 -7.08
CA VAL A 119 10.09 19.57 -8.12
C VAL A 119 10.91 18.27 -8.06
N LYS A 120 11.02 17.55 -9.19
CA LYS A 120 11.76 16.27 -9.29
C LYS A 120 11.31 15.23 -8.23
N ALA A 121 10.00 15.11 -8.03
CA ALA A 121 9.39 14.22 -7.03
C ALA A 121 9.86 14.41 -5.56
N ALA A 122 10.55 15.50 -5.22
CA ALA A 122 11.14 15.68 -3.90
C ALA A 122 10.10 15.68 -2.76
N LEU A 123 8.88 16.15 -3.02
CA LEU A 123 7.83 16.16 -2.01
C LEU A 123 7.15 14.79 -1.90
N ALA A 124 6.95 14.09 -3.02
CA ALA A 124 6.46 12.70 -3.00
C ALA A 124 7.40 11.80 -2.18
N ASN A 125 8.72 11.90 -2.41
CA ASN A 125 9.72 11.15 -1.64
C ASN A 125 9.62 11.44 -0.14
N LYS A 126 9.45 12.70 0.29
CA LYS A 126 9.24 13.04 1.71
C LYS A 126 7.98 12.40 2.30
N PHE A 127 6.87 12.42 1.56
CA PHE A 127 5.61 11.80 1.99
C PHE A 127 5.76 10.30 2.17
N ILE A 128 6.43 9.65 1.22
CA ILE A 128 6.72 8.21 1.23
C ILE A 128 7.67 7.87 2.39
N ASP A 129 8.77 8.61 2.57
CA ASP A 129 9.71 8.39 3.66
C ASP A 129 9.03 8.51 5.03
N LYS A 130 8.11 9.46 5.18
CA LYS A 130 7.27 9.58 6.37
C LYS A 130 6.35 8.36 6.54
N ALA A 131 5.72 7.87 5.47
CA ALA A 131 4.87 6.69 5.51
C ALA A 131 5.63 5.42 5.92
N LEU A 132 6.86 5.25 5.43
CA LEU A 132 7.72 4.11 5.74
C LEU A 132 8.08 4.01 7.24
N GLN A 133 8.10 5.14 7.98
CA GLN A 133 8.33 5.13 9.42
C GLN A 133 7.25 4.35 10.19
N PHE A 134 6.03 4.25 9.64
CA PHE A 134 4.93 3.51 10.25
C PHE A 134 4.91 2.02 9.88
N LYS A 135 5.80 1.61 8.97
CA LYS A 135 5.92 0.24 8.45
C LYS A 135 4.58 -0.37 8.01
N PRO A 136 3.77 0.33 7.19
CA PRO A 136 2.50 -0.21 6.73
C PRO A 136 2.69 -1.56 6.04
N LYS A 137 1.71 -2.45 6.19
CA LYS A 137 1.62 -3.73 5.48
C LYS A 137 1.65 -3.52 3.96
N LEU A 138 0.96 -2.49 3.48
CA LEU A 138 0.87 -2.12 2.06
C LEU A 138 1.03 -0.62 1.85
N LEU A 139 1.67 -0.26 0.73
CA LEU A 139 1.68 1.09 0.19
C LEU A 139 1.09 1.06 -1.22
N ILE A 140 0.09 1.90 -1.48
CA ILE A 140 -0.46 2.14 -2.82
C ILE A 140 -0.12 3.57 -3.22
N LEU A 141 0.59 3.77 -4.34
CA LEU A 141 1.20 5.05 -4.67
C LEU A 141 0.95 5.42 -6.15
N ILE A 142 0.42 6.62 -6.39
CA ILE A 142 0.41 7.29 -7.69
C ILE A 142 1.51 8.33 -7.66
N VAL A 143 2.62 8.09 -8.37
CA VAL A 143 3.79 8.97 -8.32
C VAL A 143 4.50 9.06 -9.66
N PRO A 144 5.25 10.15 -9.93
CA PRO A 144 6.08 10.26 -11.12
C PRO A 144 7.13 9.15 -11.19
N GLU A 145 7.57 8.82 -12.40
CA GLU A 145 8.56 7.77 -12.62
C GLU A 145 9.93 8.08 -11.95
N GLU A 146 10.27 9.36 -11.78
CA GLU A 146 11.48 9.77 -11.08
C GLU A 146 11.43 9.61 -9.54
N THR A 147 10.29 9.21 -8.97
CA THR A 147 10.19 8.89 -7.54
C THR A 147 11.11 7.72 -7.17
N GLU A 148 11.78 7.83 -6.03
CA GLU A 148 12.71 6.79 -5.59
C GLU A 148 11.94 5.48 -5.32
N ARG A 149 12.32 4.41 -6.01
CA ARG A 149 11.70 3.10 -5.80
C ARG A 149 12.12 2.47 -4.48
N LEU A 150 11.18 1.78 -3.83
CA LEU A 150 11.40 1.22 -2.49
C LEU A 150 12.36 0.02 -2.48
N ASP A 151 12.40 -0.73 -3.58
CA ASP A 151 13.33 -1.84 -3.82
C ASP A 151 14.78 -1.38 -4.06
N LYS A 152 15.00 -0.11 -4.40
CA LYS A 152 16.33 0.48 -4.62
C LYS A 152 16.91 1.20 -3.39
N LYS A 153 16.13 1.35 -2.30
CA LYS A 153 16.61 1.96 -1.06
C LYS A 153 17.69 1.09 -0.41
N LYS A 154 18.60 1.70 0.37
CA LYS A 154 19.76 1.03 1.01
C LYS A 154 19.40 -0.25 1.80
N ARG A 155 18.22 -0.30 2.39
CA ARG A 155 17.67 -1.47 3.09
C ARG A 155 16.22 -1.64 2.63
N PRO A 156 15.97 -2.42 1.57
CA PRO A 156 14.62 -2.59 1.06
C PRO A 156 13.81 -3.44 2.05
N GLU A 157 12.80 -2.85 2.68
CA GLU A 157 11.80 -3.53 3.53
C GLU A 157 10.52 -3.88 2.75
N TYR A 158 10.43 -3.41 1.50
CA TYR A 158 9.24 -3.53 0.66
C TYR A 158 9.59 -4.17 -0.68
N ASP A 159 8.73 -5.07 -1.13
CA ASP A 159 8.81 -5.69 -2.44
C ASP A 159 7.70 -5.14 -3.34
N LEU A 160 8.02 -4.91 -4.61
CA LEU A 160 7.01 -4.54 -5.60
C LEU A 160 6.11 -5.75 -5.87
N ILE A 161 4.80 -5.60 -5.70
CA ILE A 161 3.83 -6.62 -6.06
C ILE A 161 3.41 -6.47 -7.52
N TRP A 162 3.02 -5.26 -7.92
CA TRP A 162 2.74 -4.90 -9.30
C TRP A 162 2.90 -3.39 -9.50
N GLU A 163 3.16 -3.00 -10.73
CA GLU A 163 3.11 -1.61 -11.20
C GLU A 163 2.20 -1.51 -12.42
N ASP A 164 1.53 -0.37 -12.56
CA ASP A 164 0.63 -0.08 -13.67
C ASP A 164 0.98 1.30 -14.25
N ARG A 165 1.48 1.29 -15.49
CA ARG A 165 1.98 2.46 -16.21
C ARG A 165 0.97 3.03 -17.22
N GLU A 166 -0.09 2.28 -17.50
CA GLU A 166 -1.01 2.58 -18.59
C GLU A 166 -2.33 3.15 -18.08
N SER A 167 -2.82 2.65 -16.95
CA SER A 167 -4.15 3.00 -16.43
C SER A 167 -4.30 4.47 -16.04
N LEU A 168 -3.18 5.16 -15.77
CA LEU A 168 -3.14 6.60 -15.45
C LEU A 168 -2.67 7.49 -16.61
N SER A 169 -2.60 6.94 -17.83
CA SER A 169 -2.32 7.69 -19.06
C SER A 169 -3.48 8.61 -19.48
N GLY A 170 -3.21 9.51 -20.43
CA GLY A 170 -4.21 10.43 -20.98
C GLY A 170 -4.73 11.44 -19.96
N LYS A 171 -6.06 11.59 -19.89
CA LYS A 171 -6.77 12.61 -19.09
C LYS A 171 -7.13 12.08 -17.70
N SER A 172 -6.16 11.56 -16.96
CA SER A 172 -6.40 10.89 -15.65
C SER A 172 -6.42 11.84 -14.45
N PHE A 173 -6.03 13.09 -14.64
CA PHE A 173 -5.98 14.12 -13.60
C PHE A 173 -6.70 15.39 -14.02
N TYR A 174 -7.14 16.16 -13.04
CA TYR A 174 -7.75 17.46 -13.28
C TYR A 174 -7.28 18.53 -12.29
N LEU A 175 -7.31 19.78 -12.74
CA LEU A 175 -7.03 20.98 -11.93
C LEU A 175 -8.35 21.74 -11.72
N PRO A 176 -8.91 21.77 -10.50
CA PRO A 176 -10.15 22.49 -10.25
C PRO A 176 -9.96 23.99 -10.51
N GLY A 177 -10.97 24.63 -11.10
CA GLY A 177 -10.92 26.05 -11.46
C GLY A 177 -10.23 26.38 -12.79
N SER A 178 -9.70 25.38 -13.52
CA SER A 178 -9.21 25.59 -14.90
C SER A 178 -10.34 25.31 -15.88
N PHE A 179 -10.91 26.36 -16.47
CA PHE A 179 -11.98 26.26 -17.47
C PHE A 179 -11.50 26.81 -18.82
N ASP A 180 -11.93 26.18 -19.91
CA ASP A 180 -11.65 26.63 -21.27
C ASP A 180 -12.52 27.86 -21.63
N ALA A 181 -12.36 28.39 -22.84
CA ALA A 181 -13.15 29.53 -23.31
C ALA A 181 -14.67 29.26 -23.42
N LYS A 182 -15.12 28.02 -23.17
CA LYS A 182 -16.52 27.59 -23.18
C LYS A 182 -16.99 27.16 -21.78
N ASP A 183 -16.29 27.58 -20.73
CA ASP A 183 -16.55 27.22 -19.33
C ASP A 183 -16.56 25.69 -19.07
N LYS A 184 -15.93 24.90 -19.94
CA LYS A 184 -15.71 23.47 -19.68
C LYS A 184 -14.42 23.28 -18.93
N GLN A 185 -14.42 22.38 -17.96
CA GLN A 185 -13.24 22.06 -17.19
C GLN A 185 -12.11 21.59 -18.12
N MET A 186 -10.98 22.29 -18.09
CA MET A 186 -9.81 21.98 -18.90
C MET A 186 -9.22 20.64 -18.45
N GLU A 187 -9.07 19.75 -19.42
CA GLU A 187 -8.43 18.46 -19.21
C GLU A 187 -6.94 18.60 -19.53
N GLN A 188 -6.07 18.24 -18.59
CA GLN A 188 -4.63 18.17 -18.84
C GLN A 188 -4.28 16.79 -19.41
N TRP A 189 -3.45 16.80 -20.45
CA TRP A 189 -2.85 15.60 -21.00
C TRP A 189 -1.50 15.39 -20.35
N ASN A 190 -1.31 14.25 -19.68
CA ASN A 190 -0.02 13.89 -19.12
C ASN A 190 0.93 13.52 -20.27
N VAL A 191 2.05 14.26 -20.43
CA VAL A 191 3.10 13.89 -21.38
C VAL A 191 3.82 12.62 -20.91
N ASN A 192 4.10 12.55 -19.60
CA ASN A 192 4.57 11.34 -18.91
C ASN A 192 3.59 11.03 -17.77
N PRO A 193 2.77 9.98 -17.87
CA PRO A 193 1.81 9.66 -16.82
C PRO A 193 2.52 9.17 -15.55
N PRO A 194 1.99 9.49 -14.36
CA PRO A 194 2.49 8.89 -13.13
C PRO A 194 2.18 7.39 -13.14
N VAL A 195 3.03 6.65 -12.44
CA VAL A 195 2.91 5.20 -12.31
C VAL A 195 2.13 4.89 -11.04
N LEU A 196 1.25 3.89 -11.12
CA LEU A 196 0.58 3.31 -9.96
C LEU A 196 1.37 2.11 -9.46
N TYR A 197 1.80 2.13 -8.19
CA TYR A 197 2.53 1.04 -7.57
C TYR A 197 1.75 0.44 -6.40
N LEU A 198 1.76 -0.89 -6.28
CA LEU A 198 1.46 -1.57 -5.03
C LEU A 198 2.73 -2.22 -4.46
N TRP A 199 3.16 -1.71 -3.31
CA TRP A 199 4.28 -2.23 -2.55
C TRP A 199 3.79 -2.99 -1.33
N SER A 200 4.42 -4.12 -1.04
CA SER A 200 4.15 -4.93 0.14
C SER A 200 5.34 -4.93 1.06
N HIS A 201 5.10 -4.82 2.36
CA HIS A 201 6.13 -5.13 3.35
C HIS A 201 6.55 -6.61 3.20
N LYS A 202 7.85 -6.91 3.29
CA LYS A 202 8.43 -8.25 3.07
C LYS A 202 7.72 -9.39 3.79
N ALA A 203 7.32 -9.15 5.04
CA ALA A 203 6.57 -10.11 5.86
C ALA A 203 5.22 -10.57 5.25
N TRP A 204 4.69 -9.83 4.26
CA TRP A 204 3.40 -10.09 3.62
C TRP A 204 3.50 -10.34 2.12
N SER A 205 4.69 -10.17 1.53
CA SER A 205 4.87 -10.14 0.08
C SER A 205 4.41 -11.43 -0.59
N GLN A 206 4.71 -12.59 -0.01
CA GLN A 206 4.28 -13.88 -0.57
C GLN A 206 2.76 -13.96 -0.72
N ARG A 207 2.03 -13.59 0.33
CA ARG A 207 0.56 -13.58 0.33
C ARG A 207 0.02 -12.59 -0.72
N HIS A 208 0.58 -11.39 -0.79
CA HIS A 208 0.11 -10.39 -1.75
C HIS A 208 0.46 -10.76 -3.20
N ARG A 209 1.59 -11.42 -3.45
CA ARG A 209 1.93 -11.96 -4.78
C ARG A 209 0.93 -13.03 -5.21
N THR A 210 0.58 -13.97 -4.32
CA THR A 210 -0.44 -14.98 -4.63
C THR A 210 -1.79 -14.35 -4.99
N ILE A 211 -2.22 -13.31 -4.27
CA ILE A 211 -3.45 -12.57 -4.61
C ILE A 211 -3.31 -11.93 -5.99
N ALA A 212 -2.18 -11.26 -6.25
CA ALA A 212 -1.94 -10.59 -7.53
C ALA A 212 -1.93 -11.56 -8.72
N GLU A 213 -1.39 -12.77 -8.55
CA GLU A 213 -1.43 -13.84 -9.56
C GLU A 213 -2.85 -14.36 -9.78
N GLN A 214 -3.58 -14.68 -8.71
CA GLN A 214 -4.95 -15.19 -8.78
C GLN A 214 -5.93 -14.23 -9.45
N GLN A 215 -5.74 -12.93 -9.22
CA GLN A 215 -6.59 -11.88 -9.78
C GLN A 215 -6.06 -11.32 -11.11
N GLY A 216 -4.96 -11.86 -11.65
CA GLY A 216 -4.38 -11.39 -12.91
C GLY A 216 -3.86 -9.95 -12.85
N HIS A 217 -3.48 -9.45 -11.67
CA HIS A 217 -2.97 -8.10 -11.48
C HIS A 217 -1.51 -7.92 -11.93
N ILE A 218 -0.75 -9.02 -12.05
CA ILE A 218 0.64 -9.01 -12.53
C ILE A 218 0.63 -9.23 -14.05
N SER A 219 1.21 -8.28 -14.81
CA SER A 219 1.43 -8.46 -16.26
C SER A 219 2.44 -9.60 -16.50
N ARG A 220 2.34 -10.29 -17.65
CA ARG A 220 3.29 -11.35 -18.03
C ARG A 220 4.75 -10.88 -18.03
N ASP A 221 4.99 -9.60 -18.31
CA ASP A 221 6.34 -9.01 -18.36
C ASP A 221 6.93 -8.72 -16.97
N GLN A 222 6.14 -8.78 -15.89
CA GLN A 222 6.57 -8.57 -14.51
C GLN A 222 6.88 -9.88 -13.76
N LYS A 223 6.77 -11.03 -14.44
CA LYS A 223 7.15 -12.33 -13.87
C LYS A 223 8.67 -12.51 -13.97
N GLU A 224 9.42 -11.99 -13.02
CA GLU A 224 10.78 -12.50 -12.83
C GLU A 224 10.72 -13.98 -12.37
N PRO A 225 11.60 -14.86 -12.88
CA PRO A 225 11.67 -16.24 -12.43
C PRO A 225 12.33 -16.27 -11.05
N TYR A 226 11.56 -16.49 -10.00
CA TYR A 226 12.13 -16.67 -8.67
C TYR A 226 12.67 -18.10 -8.50
N PRO A 227 13.87 -18.28 -7.90
CA PRO A 227 14.33 -19.58 -7.47
C PRO A 227 13.43 -20.07 -6.33
N ALA A 228 12.95 -21.31 -6.45
CA ALA A 228 12.23 -21.98 -5.39
C ALA A 228 13.17 -22.09 -4.18
N TYR A 229 12.82 -21.43 -3.07
CA TYR A 229 13.39 -21.81 -1.78
C TYR A 229 12.73 -23.13 -1.41
N GLU A 230 13.43 -24.23 -1.67
CA GLU A 230 13.02 -25.55 -1.20
C GLU A 230 12.94 -25.52 0.32
N ASP A 231 11.77 -25.93 0.81
CA ASP A 231 11.41 -26.02 2.21
C ASP A 231 12.22 -27.16 2.86
N GLN A 232 13.47 -26.89 3.26
CA GLN A 232 14.28 -27.80 4.07
C GLN A 232 13.76 -27.80 5.52
N ALA A 233 12.54 -28.28 5.71
CA ALA A 233 11.96 -28.53 7.02
C ALA A 233 11.22 -29.88 7.13
N GLN A 234 11.25 -30.73 6.10
CA GLN A 234 10.52 -32.02 6.12
C GLN A 234 11.36 -33.30 5.99
N GLU A 235 12.69 -33.25 5.89
CA GLU A 235 13.52 -34.48 5.83
C GLU A 235 14.12 -34.96 7.16
N ALA A 236 13.99 -34.21 8.26
CA ALA A 236 14.49 -34.66 9.57
C ALA A 236 13.55 -35.65 10.31
N HIS A 237 12.42 -36.06 9.72
CA HIS A 237 11.44 -36.96 10.36
C HIS A 237 11.13 -38.25 9.57
N LYS A 238 11.91 -38.59 8.54
CA LYS A 238 11.76 -39.87 7.82
C LYS A 238 12.96 -40.84 7.93
N HIS A 239 13.98 -40.50 8.70
CA HIS A 239 15.05 -41.45 9.08
C HIS A 239 14.96 -41.87 10.54
N GLN A 240 13.85 -42.50 10.90
CA GLN A 240 13.81 -43.35 12.10
C GLN A 240 12.69 -44.39 12.09
N ILE A 241 12.27 -44.92 10.93
CA ILE A 241 11.44 -46.14 10.90
C ILE A 241 11.82 -46.95 9.65
N SER A 242 12.75 -47.90 9.82
CA SER A 242 12.79 -49.18 9.10
C SER A 242 14.09 -49.93 9.43
N GLN A 243 14.04 -50.87 10.37
CA GLN A 243 14.68 -52.18 10.22
C GLN A 243 13.83 -53.24 10.95
N PRO A 244 13.50 -54.37 10.31
CA PRO A 244 12.82 -55.49 10.94
C PRO A 244 13.79 -56.47 11.61
N ASP A 245 13.24 -57.18 12.60
CA ASP A 245 13.84 -58.22 13.44
C ASP A 245 14.57 -59.34 12.68
N HIS A 246 15.68 -59.82 13.27
CA HIS A 246 15.96 -61.26 13.45
C HIS A 246 17.16 -61.49 14.40
N ASN A 247 16.90 -61.95 15.63
CA ASN A 247 17.28 -63.31 16.07
C ASN A 247 17.05 -63.52 17.57
N MET A 248 16.34 -64.61 17.87
CA MET A 248 16.30 -65.23 19.19
C MET A 248 17.70 -65.69 19.63
N ARG A 249 18.01 -65.54 20.92
CA ARG A 249 18.40 -66.66 21.79
C ARG A 249 18.46 -66.26 23.27
N ASP A 250 17.94 -67.19 24.06
CA ASP A 250 17.90 -67.30 25.52
C ASP A 250 19.10 -66.77 26.30
N ARG A 251 18.83 -66.21 27.49
CA ARG A 251 19.20 -66.83 28.78
C ARG A 251 18.70 -66.03 30.00
N SER A 252 17.80 -66.67 30.74
CA SER A 252 17.70 -66.77 32.20
C SER A 252 18.56 -65.82 33.07
N GLY A 253 17.92 -65.16 34.05
CA GLY A 253 18.64 -64.59 35.18
C GLY A 253 17.81 -63.70 36.12
N SER A 254 17.11 -64.34 37.06
CA SER A 254 16.49 -63.70 38.23
C SER A 254 17.50 -62.90 39.06
N SER A 255 17.10 -61.72 39.58
CA SER A 255 17.00 -61.44 41.04
C SER A 255 17.33 -60.01 41.50
N LYS A 256 16.45 -59.51 42.39
CA LYS A 256 16.69 -58.71 43.61
C LYS A 256 17.15 -57.24 43.52
N GLN A 257 16.15 -56.37 43.69
CA GLN A 257 16.00 -55.38 44.78
C GLN A 257 17.18 -55.26 45.78
N LYS A 258 17.73 -54.04 45.92
CA LYS A 258 18.28 -53.56 47.20
C LYS A 258 18.26 -52.03 47.29
N LYS A 259 17.41 -51.54 48.20
CA LYS A 259 17.55 -50.26 48.91
C LYS A 259 18.96 -50.12 49.49
N ARG A 260 19.48 -48.89 49.51
CA ARG A 260 20.22 -48.37 50.67
C ARG A 260 20.17 -46.84 50.71
N GLU A 261 19.81 -46.37 51.89
CA GLU A 261 19.74 -44.99 52.35
C GLU A 261 21.13 -44.41 52.66
N SER A 262 21.10 -43.08 52.87
CA SER A 262 21.89 -42.29 53.82
C SER A 262 23.23 -41.72 53.36
N GLY A 263 23.40 -40.41 53.59
CA GLY A 263 24.73 -39.82 53.68
C GLY A 263 24.82 -38.30 53.51
N ARG A 264 24.21 -37.54 54.44
CA ARG A 264 24.48 -36.13 54.81
C ARG A 264 24.14 -35.01 53.83
#